data_AF-A0A3N5CWK3-F1
#
_entry.id   AF-A0A3N5CWK3-F1
#
_cell.length_a   1.000
_cell.length_b   1.000
_cell.length_c   1.000
_cell.angle_alpha   90.00
_cell.angle_beta   90.00
_cell.angle_gamma   90.00
#
_symmetry.space_group_name_H-M   'P 1'
#
loop_
_entity.id
_entity.type
_entity.pdbx_description
1 polymer ?
#
loop_
_entity_poly.entity_id
_entity_poly.type
_entity_poly.pdbx_seq_one_letter_code
_entity_poly.pdbx_strand_id
1 'polypeptide(L)'
;MKISHLIAVSGTLALAACNQNTAIGNDREAALDPPAAAAPIEPAETALANIATALVKPETMTDADIAALGGTSGRCVFTFTEVGFPAFVYRPGEQGFLKLNGRIIPLSATGADRFVSGGLVVATRFVDETGNAGLQAMEILVVPPQAGDELGYRGYTTCAKP
;
A
#
# COMPACT_ATOMS: atom_id res chain seq x y z
N MET A 1 6.15 -66.65 9.53
CA MET A 1 5.67 -66.18 8.21
C MET A 1 4.16 -65.97 8.32
N LYS A 2 3.52 -64.85 7.98
CA LYS A 2 3.89 -63.50 7.57
C LYS A 2 2.63 -62.64 7.74
N ILE A 3 2.78 -61.53 8.45
CA ILE A 3 2.28 -60.17 8.15
C ILE A 3 0.75 -59.94 8.06
N SER A 4 0.25 -59.30 9.12
CA SER A 4 -0.95 -58.48 9.18
C SER A 4 -0.85 -57.26 8.25
N HIS A 5 -1.92 -56.94 7.51
CA HIS A 5 -2.06 -55.66 6.80
C HIS A 5 -3.36 -54.97 7.23
N LEU A 6 -3.23 -53.99 8.13
CA LEU A 6 -4.22 -52.93 8.33
C LEU A 6 -3.59 -51.65 7.77
N ILE A 7 -4.05 -51.22 6.60
CA ILE A 7 -3.64 -49.96 5.97
C ILE A 7 -4.48 -48.84 6.61
N ALA A 8 -3.82 -47.99 7.39
CA ALA A 8 -4.38 -46.76 7.92
C ALA A 8 -4.41 -45.69 6.80
N VAL A 9 -5.61 -45.29 6.39
CA VAL A 9 -5.86 -44.05 5.64
C VAL A 9 -6.37 -43.05 6.66
N SER A 10 -5.59 -42.00 6.97
CA SER A 10 -6.07 -40.76 7.59
C SER A 10 -4.92 -39.76 7.69
N GLY A 11 -4.91 -38.71 6.86
CA GLY A 11 -3.83 -37.71 6.92
C GLY A 11 -4.08 -36.36 6.24
N THR A 12 -5.29 -36.04 5.78
CA THR A 12 -5.52 -34.81 4.99
C THR A 12 -6.41 -33.76 5.67
N LEU A 13 -6.88 -33.97 6.90
CA LEU A 13 -7.84 -33.06 7.55
C LEU A 13 -7.24 -32.02 8.50
N ALA A 14 -5.92 -32.01 8.73
CA ALA A 14 -5.31 -31.15 9.76
C ALA A 14 -5.02 -29.70 9.33
N LEU A 15 -5.07 -29.36 8.04
CA LEU A 15 -4.69 -28.03 7.54
C LEU A 15 -5.83 -27.00 7.57
N ALA A 16 -7.08 -27.42 7.76
CA ALA A 16 -8.22 -26.48 7.84
C ALA A 16 -8.36 -25.78 9.21
N ALA A 17 -7.62 -26.23 10.23
CA ALA A 17 -7.72 -25.70 11.60
C ALA A 17 -6.79 -24.51 11.88
N CYS A 18 -5.81 -24.22 11.03
CA CYS A 18 -4.81 -23.17 11.29
C CYS A 18 -5.33 -21.73 11.09
N ASN A 19 -6.56 -21.54 10.59
CA ASN A 19 -7.16 -20.22 10.40
C ASN A 19 -8.46 -20.02 11.21
N GLN A 20 -8.73 -20.86 12.20
CA GLN A 20 -9.89 -20.73 13.09
C GLN A 20 -9.43 -20.24 14.46
N ASN A 21 -9.17 -18.93 14.58
CA ASN A 21 -9.01 -18.32 15.89
C ASN A 21 -10.40 -18.04 16.49
N THR A 22 -10.77 -18.75 17.55
CA THR A 22 -12.05 -18.55 18.27
C THR A 22 -11.84 -17.98 19.67
N ALA A 23 -10.66 -17.40 19.95
CA ALA A 23 -10.38 -16.79 21.24
C ALA A 23 -11.39 -15.68 21.56
N ILE A 24 -11.75 -15.56 22.85
CA ILE A 24 -12.56 -14.45 23.34
C ILE A 24 -11.75 -13.16 23.13
N GLY A 25 -12.26 -12.25 22.31
CA GLY A 25 -11.54 -11.07 21.82
C GLY A 25 -11.01 -11.16 20.40
N ASN A 26 -11.16 -12.31 19.72
CA ASN A 26 -11.08 -12.37 18.26
C ASN A 26 -12.45 -11.95 17.70
N ASP A 27 -12.52 -10.72 17.26
CA ASP A 27 -13.67 -9.96 16.79
C ASP A 27 -14.32 -10.64 15.57
N ARG A 28 -15.23 -11.59 15.84
CA ARG A 28 -16.20 -12.08 14.85
C ARG A 28 -17.06 -10.94 14.29
N GLU A 29 -17.22 -9.84 15.04
CA GLU A 29 -17.88 -8.62 14.55
C GLU A 29 -17.13 -7.94 13.38
N ALA A 30 -15.81 -8.12 13.22
CA ALA A 30 -15.09 -7.52 12.09
C ALA A 30 -15.55 -8.06 10.72
N ALA A 31 -16.20 -9.24 10.69
CA ALA A 31 -16.81 -9.80 9.48
C ALA A 31 -18.20 -9.21 9.15
N LEU A 32 -18.78 -8.38 10.04
CA LEU A 32 -20.09 -7.77 9.85
C LEU A 32 -20.03 -6.40 9.17
N ASP A 33 -18.87 -5.75 9.20
CA ASP A 33 -18.69 -4.48 8.52
C ASP A 33 -18.65 -4.70 7.00
N PRO A 34 -19.38 -3.89 6.22
CA PRO A 34 -19.29 -3.96 4.77
C PRO A 34 -17.84 -3.69 4.33
N PRO A 35 -17.38 -4.33 3.23
CA PRO A 35 -16.04 -4.06 2.70
C PRO A 35 -15.82 -2.56 2.52
N ALA A 36 -14.65 -2.07 2.91
CA ALA A 36 -14.30 -0.66 2.76
C ALA A 36 -14.46 -0.25 1.29
N ALA A 37 -15.22 0.82 1.06
CA ALA A 37 -15.32 1.42 -0.26
C ALA A 37 -13.99 2.08 -0.64
N ALA A 38 -13.70 2.15 -1.94
CA ALA A 38 -12.56 2.89 -2.43
C ALA A 38 -12.68 4.38 -2.07
N ALA A 39 -11.58 4.98 -1.66
CA ALA A 39 -11.45 6.40 -1.45
C ALA A 39 -11.69 7.15 -2.76
N PRO A 40 -12.37 8.32 -2.72
CA PRO A 40 -12.56 9.13 -3.92
C PRO A 40 -11.22 9.54 -4.56
N ILE A 41 -11.18 9.50 -5.88
CA ILE A 41 -10.04 9.95 -6.68
C ILE A 41 -10.28 11.43 -7.04
N GLU A 42 -9.49 12.33 -6.46
CA GLU A 42 -9.69 13.78 -6.56
C GLU A 42 -8.35 14.50 -6.79
N PRO A 43 -8.33 15.63 -7.52
CA PRO A 43 -7.10 16.41 -7.70
C PRO A 43 -6.66 17.04 -6.37
N ALA A 44 -5.37 17.38 -6.26
CA ALA A 44 -4.78 17.81 -4.99
C ALA A 44 -5.45 19.05 -4.40
N GLU A 45 -5.92 19.98 -5.24
CA GLU A 45 -6.61 21.19 -4.81
C GLU A 45 -7.88 20.89 -4.03
N THR A 46 -8.63 19.86 -4.44
CA THR A 46 -9.85 19.43 -3.75
C THR A 46 -9.52 18.57 -2.54
N ALA A 47 -8.61 17.60 -2.72
CA ALA A 47 -8.26 16.63 -1.68
C ALA A 47 -7.61 17.27 -0.45
N LEU A 48 -6.85 18.36 -0.64
CA LEU A 48 -6.12 19.06 0.42
C LEU A 48 -6.78 20.38 0.83
N ALA A 49 -7.99 20.66 0.33
CA ALA A 49 -8.71 21.87 0.68
C ALA A 49 -8.96 21.93 2.20
N ASN A 50 -8.62 23.07 2.82
CA ASN A 50 -8.79 23.35 4.24
C ASN A 50 -8.00 22.43 5.20
N ILE A 51 -7.01 21.71 4.69
CA ILE A 51 -6.10 20.91 5.53
C ILE A 51 -4.86 21.74 5.85
N ALA A 52 -4.49 21.79 7.13
CA ALA A 52 -3.23 22.37 7.53
C ALA A 52 -2.07 21.54 6.94
N THR A 53 -1.12 22.19 6.28
CA THR A 53 0.07 21.57 5.68
C THR A 53 0.75 20.56 6.60
N ALA A 54 0.87 20.87 7.89
CA ALA A 54 1.49 20.00 8.91
C ALA A 54 0.76 18.65 9.15
N LEU A 55 -0.49 18.53 8.69
CA LEU A 55 -1.33 17.33 8.80
C LEU A 55 -1.32 16.48 7.53
N VAL A 56 -0.73 16.96 6.44
CA VAL A 56 -0.65 16.23 5.17
C VAL A 56 0.37 15.10 5.32
N LYS A 57 -0.12 13.87 5.46
CA LYS A 57 0.69 12.65 5.60
C LYS A 57 0.16 11.55 4.70
N PRO A 58 1.03 10.78 3.99
CA PRO A 58 0.59 9.65 3.21
C PRO A 58 -0.15 8.62 4.06
N GLU A 59 -1.24 8.10 3.50
CA GLU A 59 -2.09 7.10 4.12
C GLU A 59 -1.99 5.77 3.37
N THR A 60 -2.34 4.68 4.04
CA THR A 60 -2.43 3.38 3.41
C THR A 60 -3.68 3.24 2.55
N MET A 61 -3.51 2.65 1.38
CA MET A 61 -4.54 2.24 0.44
C MET A 61 -5.08 0.86 0.81
N THR A 62 -6.40 0.72 0.74
CA THR A 62 -7.10 -0.56 0.90
C THR A 62 -7.06 -1.37 -0.41
N ASP A 63 -7.47 -2.63 -0.36
CA ASP A 63 -7.63 -3.44 -1.58
C ASP A 63 -8.63 -2.83 -2.57
N ALA A 64 -9.69 -2.19 -2.07
CA ALA A 64 -10.67 -1.48 -2.90
C ALA A 64 -10.05 -0.24 -3.57
N ASP A 65 -9.19 0.49 -2.86
CA ASP A 65 -8.41 1.60 -3.44
C ASP A 65 -7.55 1.08 -4.60
N ILE A 66 -6.79 0.00 -4.37
CA ILE A 66 -5.93 -0.61 -5.40
C ILE A 66 -6.73 -1.13 -6.59
N ALA A 67 -7.88 -1.76 -6.35
CA ALA A 67 -8.76 -2.22 -7.41
C ALA A 67 -9.30 -1.06 -8.25
N ALA A 68 -9.67 0.07 -7.63
CA ALA A 68 -10.12 1.26 -8.34
C ALA A 68 -9.02 1.88 -9.24
N LEU A 69 -7.75 1.64 -8.93
CA LEU A 69 -6.60 2.04 -9.77
C LEU A 69 -6.31 1.07 -10.94
N GLY A 70 -7.07 -0.03 -11.05
CA GLY A 70 -6.81 -1.11 -12.00
C GLY A 70 -5.69 -2.05 -11.56
N GLY A 71 -5.39 -2.10 -10.26
CA GLY A 71 -4.36 -2.97 -9.68
C GLY A 71 -2.94 -2.41 -9.81
N THR A 72 -1.96 -3.23 -9.41
CA THR A 72 -0.53 -2.87 -9.32
C THR A 72 0.31 -3.41 -10.48
N SER A 73 -0.31 -4.07 -11.47
CA SER A 73 0.42 -4.66 -12.61
C SER A 73 1.14 -3.59 -13.44
N GLY A 74 2.44 -3.82 -13.68
CA GLY A 74 3.32 -2.87 -14.35
C GLY A 74 3.50 -1.56 -13.58
N ARG A 75 3.33 -1.56 -12.26
CA ARG A 75 3.51 -0.40 -11.37
C ARG A 75 4.48 -0.73 -10.25
N CYS A 76 5.14 0.30 -9.75
CA CYS A 76 5.82 0.30 -8.48
C CYS A 76 4.84 0.63 -7.35
N VAL A 77 5.05 -0.02 -6.21
CA VAL A 77 4.25 0.11 -5.01
C VAL A 77 5.19 0.46 -3.87
N PHE A 78 4.91 1.55 -3.17
CA PHE A 78 5.59 1.93 -1.95
C PHE A 78 4.72 1.56 -0.74
N THR A 79 5.33 0.95 0.26
CA THR A 79 4.73 0.58 1.55
C THR A 79 5.59 1.13 2.68
N PHE A 80 4.98 1.54 3.80
CA PHE A 80 5.74 2.03 4.95
C PHE A 80 6.57 0.93 5.64
N THR A 81 6.13 -0.32 5.52
CA THR A 81 6.82 -1.50 6.07
C THR A 81 6.87 -2.59 5.00
N GLU A 82 7.75 -3.57 5.20
CA GLU A 82 7.96 -4.64 4.21
C GLU A 82 6.75 -5.55 3.98
N VAL A 83 5.78 -5.53 4.91
CA VAL A 83 4.54 -6.33 4.86
C VAL A 83 3.29 -5.45 5.00
N GLY A 84 3.45 -4.13 4.83
CA GLY A 84 2.39 -3.16 5.01
C GLY A 84 1.52 -2.97 3.78
N PHE A 85 0.47 -2.17 3.95
CA PHE A 85 -0.39 -1.75 2.85
C PHE A 85 0.28 -0.66 2.00
N PRO A 86 -0.04 -0.58 0.69
CA PRO A 86 0.47 0.46 -0.19
C PRO A 86 0.14 1.86 0.32
N ALA A 87 1.02 2.83 0.13
CA ALA A 87 0.70 4.25 0.35
C ALA A 87 0.83 5.07 -0.95
N PHE A 88 1.73 4.65 -1.85
CA PHE A 88 1.95 5.28 -3.15
C PHE A 88 2.10 4.22 -4.23
N VAL A 89 1.33 4.34 -5.31
CA VAL A 89 1.36 3.43 -6.47
C VAL A 89 1.69 4.23 -7.72
N TYR A 90 2.75 3.87 -8.44
CA TYR A 90 3.26 4.72 -9.52
C TYR A 90 3.90 3.94 -10.65
N ARG A 91 3.97 4.57 -11.83
CA ARG A 91 4.82 4.17 -12.94
C ARG A 91 5.90 5.23 -13.11
N PRO A 92 7.19 4.87 -13.03
CA PRO A 92 8.28 5.81 -13.24
C PRO A 92 8.10 6.58 -14.56
N GLY A 93 8.14 7.91 -14.51
CA GLY A 93 8.02 8.76 -15.69
C GLY A 93 6.62 8.90 -16.30
N GLU A 94 5.58 8.30 -15.70
CA GLU A 94 4.21 8.40 -16.22
C GLU A 94 3.23 9.00 -15.20
N GLN A 95 2.70 8.18 -14.29
CA GLN A 95 1.63 8.57 -13.38
C GLN A 95 1.83 7.92 -12.01
N GLY A 96 1.51 8.69 -10.96
CA GLY A 96 1.46 8.23 -9.57
C GLY A 96 0.07 8.42 -8.95
N PHE A 97 -0.20 7.67 -7.90
CA PHE A 97 -1.40 7.76 -7.08
C PHE A 97 -0.97 7.70 -5.62
N LEU A 98 -1.18 8.80 -4.88
CA LEU A 98 -0.85 8.91 -3.47
C LEU A 98 -2.14 9.11 -2.68
N LYS A 99 -2.31 8.39 -1.57
CA LYS A 99 -3.45 8.64 -0.70
C LYS A 99 -3.09 9.68 0.37
N LEU A 100 -3.85 10.77 0.41
CA LEU A 100 -3.71 11.85 1.38
C LEU A 100 -5.11 12.32 1.80
N ASN A 101 -5.30 12.55 3.10
CA ASN A 101 -6.55 13.08 3.64
C ASN A 101 -7.79 12.26 3.22
N GLY A 102 -7.69 10.93 3.27
CA GLY A 102 -8.78 10.03 2.86
C GLY A 102 -9.16 10.10 1.38
N ARG A 103 -8.30 10.68 0.53
CA ARG A 103 -8.48 10.83 -0.92
C ARG A 103 -7.30 10.25 -1.68
N ILE A 104 -7.55 9.67 -2.84
CA ILE A 104 -6.49 9.25 -3.75
C ILE A 104 -6.24 10.40 -4.73
N ILE A 105 -5.01 10.91 -4.73
CA ILE A 105 -4.62 12.02 -5.59
C ILE A 105 -3.85 11.47 -6.80
N PRO A 106 -4.37 11.64 -8.02
CA PRO A 106 -3.62 11.35 -9.24
C PRO A 106 -2.53 12.39 -9.43
N LEU A 107 -1.33 11.93 -9.73
CA LEU A 107 -0.14 12.74 -9.94
C LEU A 107 0.44 12.46 -11.32
N SER A 108 0.78 13.51 -12.07
CA SER A 108 1.45 13.40 -13.36
C SER A 108 2.97 13.42 -13.16
N ALA A 109 3.71 12.59 -13.89
CA ALA A 109 5.16 12.64 -13.84
C ALA A 109 5.70 13.92 -14.51
N THR A 110 6.73 14.48 -13.89
CA THR A 110 7.59 15.54 -14.45
C THR A 110 9.04 15.08 -14.60
N GLY A 111 9.31 13.84 -14.19
CA GLY A 111 10.58 13.14 -14.30
C GLY A 111 10.38 11.67 -13.93
N ALA A 112 11.44 10.87 -13.99
CA ALA A 112 11.35 9.44 -13.66
C ALA A 112 10.89 9.18 -12.21
N ASP A 113 11.28 10.07 -11.31
CA ASP A 113 11.17 9.99 -9.86
C ASP A 113 10.41 11.18 -9.26
N ARG A 114 9.74 11.99 -10.08
CA ARG A 114 9.05 13.22 -9.65
C ARG A 114 7.65 13.32 -10.24
N PHE A 115 6.68 13.55 -9.37
CA PHE A 115 5.25 13.57 -9.69
C PHE A 115 4.58 14.82 -9.10
N VAL A 116 3.61 15.37 -9.81
CA VAL A 116 2.94 16.62 -9.43
C VAL A 116 1.43 16.55 -9.63
N SER A 117 0.69 17.29 -8.80
CA SER A 117 -0.74 17.52 -8.96
C SER A 117 -1.05 18.88 -8.35
N GLY A 118 -1.39 19.87 -9.18
CA GLY A 118 -1.48 21.25 -8.72
C GLY A 118 -0.16 21.74 -8.12
N GLY A 119 -0.22 22.21 -6.87
CA GLY A 119 0.95 22.59 -6.07
C GLY A 119 1.60 21.46 -5.27
N LEU A 120 1.02 20.25 -5.27
CA LEU A 120 1.58 19.10 -4.57
C LEU A 120 2.71 18.49 -5.40
N VAL A 121 3.85 18.24 -4.75
CA VAL A 121 4.97 17.52 -5.34
C VAL A 121 5.24 16.25 -4.53
N VAL A 122 5.48 15.16 -5.25
CA VAL A 122 5.93 13.88 -4.68
C VAL A 122 7.17 13.44 -5.42
N ALA A 123 8.26 13.17 -4.72
CA ALA A 123 9.46 12.59 -5.30
C ALA A 123 9.81 11.26 -4.63
N THR A 124 10.48 10.37 -5.36
CA THR A 124 10.92 9.06 -4.86
C THR A 124 12.43 8.99 -4.85
N ARG A 125 13.03 8.48 -3.77
CA ARG A 125 14.48 8.30 -3.65
C ARG A 125 14.80 6.93 -3.09
N PHE A 126 15.58 6.14 -3.82
CA PHE A 126 16.11 4.89 -3.27
C PHE A 126 17.08 5.18 -2.12
N VAL A 127 17.00 4.35 -1.09
CA VAL A 127 17.94 4.33 0.02
C VAL A 127 18.83 3.11 -0.18
N ASP A 128 20.14 3.25 0.02
CA ASP A 128 21.10 2.14 -0.05
C ASP A 128 20.96 1.22 1.17
N GLU A 129 19.84 0.52 1.22
CA GLU A 129 19.41 -0.37 2.29
C GLU A 129 18.43 -1.38 1.70
N THR A 130 18.61 -2.65 2.06
CA THR A 130 17.68 -3.72 1.72
C THR A 130 17.07 -4.23 3.01
N GLY A 131 15.73 -4.28 3.03
CA GLY A 131 14.99 -4.79 4.17
C GLY A 131 15.20 -6.28 4.42
N ASN A 132 14.70 -6.74 5.57
CA ASN A 132 14.85 -8.14 5.99
C ASN A 132 14.06 -9.12 5.12
N ALA A 133 12.97 -8.67 4.49
CA ALA A 133 12.22 -9.41 3.48
C ALA A 133 12.80 -9.23 2.06
N GLY A 134 13.96 -8.60 1.93
CA GLY A 134 14.66 -8.42 0.66
C GLY A 134 14.12 -7.27 -0.20
N LEU A 135 13.26 -6.41 0.35
CA LEU A 135 12.72 -5.27 -0.40
C LEU A 135 13.70 -4.10 -0.41
N GLN A 136 13.75 -3.39 -1.54
CA GLN A 136 14.55 -2.18 -1.67
C GLN A 136 13.94 -1.06 -0.81
N ALA A 137 14.72 -0.50 0.11
CA ALA A 137 14.29 0.66 0.87
C ALA A 137 14.17 1.90 -0.03
N MET A 138 13.15 2.69 0.24
CA MET A 138 12.86 3.92 -0.49
C MET A 138 12.35 4.99 0.47
N GLU A 139 12.59 6.25 0.13
CA GLU A 139 11.93 7.39 0.72
C GLU A 139 11.03 8.05 -0.31
N ILE A 140 9.82 8.41 0.11
CA ILE A 140 9.00 9.38 -0.64
C ILE A 140 9.09 10.74 0.04
N LEU A 141 9.30 11.76 -0.77
CA LEU A 141 9.40 13.15 -0.35
C LEU A 141 8.11 13.84 -0.79
N VAL A 142 7.35 14.38 0.16
CA VAL A 142 6.08 15.04 -0.10
C VAL A 142 6.21 16.51 0.24
N VAL A 143 5.95 17.38 -0.74
CA VAL A 143 5.88 18.82 -0.56
C VAL A 143 4.45 19.26 -0.81
N PRO A 144 3.65 19.52 0.24
CA PRO A 144 2.28 19.98 0.06
C PRO A 144 2.22 21.34 -0.64
N PRO A 145 1.08 21.71 -1.25
CA PRO A 145 0.90 23.03 -1.83
C PRO A 145 1.24 24.14 -0.84
N GLN A 146 2.02 25.13 -1.30
CA GLN A 146 2.44 26.31 -0.51
C GLN A 146 3.31 26.00 0.73
N ALA A 147 3.74 24.76 0.90
CA ALA A 147 4.70 24.40 1.94
C ALA A 147 6.10 24.89 1.57
N GLY A 148 6.83 25.46 2.54
CA GLY A 148 8.27 25.69 2.41
C GLY A 148 9.11 24.45 2.76
N ASP A 149 8.51 23.50 3.48
CA ASP A 149 9.18 22.32 4.00
C ASP A 149 8.83 21.07 3.19
N GLU A 150 9.79 20.16 3.11
CA GLU A 150 9.65 18.82 2.53
C GLU A 150 9.48 17.78 3.63
N LEU A 151 8.53 16.86 3.46
CA LEU A 151 8.26 15.78 4.40
C LEU A 151 8.74 14.45 3.81
N GLY A 152 9.77 13.87 4.43
CA GLY A 152 10.32 12.56 4.07
C GLY A 152 9.64 11.41 4.79
N TYR A 153 9.30 10.36 4.05
CA TYR A 153 8.71 9.13 4.57
C TYR A 153 9.48 7.92 4.08
N ARG A 154 10.10 7.20 5.02
CA ARG A 154 10.80 5.94 4.74
C ARG A 154 9.83 4.77 4.63
N GLY A 155 10.19 3.85 3.76
CA GLY A 155 9.50 2.60 3.55
C GLY A 155 10.25 1.74 2.55
N TYR A 156 9.52 0.92 1.82
CA TYR A 156 10.05 -0.05 0.88
C TYR A 156 9.27 0.02 -0.42
N THR A 157 9.89 -0.45 -1.50
CA THR A 157 9.20 -0.51 -2.78
C THR A 157 9.33 -1.86 -3.47
N THR A 158 8.25 -2.24 -4.14
CA THR A 158 8.20 -3.37 -5.06
C THR A 158 7.76 -2.84 -6.42
N CYS A 159 8.58 -3.07 -7.44
CA CYS A 159 8.20 -2.79 -8.82
C CYS A 159 7.81 -4.11 -9.47
N ALA A 160 6.56 -4.22 -9.90
CA ALA A 160 6.15 -5.32 -10.75
C ALA A 160 7.07 -5.32 -11.98
N LYS A 161 7.64 -6.49 -12.30
CA LYS A 161 8.38 -6.63 -13.56
C LYS A 161 7.41 -6.31 -14.72
N PRO A 162 7.87 -5.57 -15.73
CA PRO A 162 7.06 -5.28 -16.92
C PRO A 162 6.61 -6.56 -17.63
#